data_AF-A0A7Z9JF71-F1
#
_entry.id   AF-A0A7Z9JF71-F1
#
_cell.length_a   1.000
_cell.length_b   1.000
_cell.length_c   1.000
_cell.angle_alpha   90.00
_cell.angle_beta   90.00
_cell.angle_gamma   90.00
#
_symmetry.space_group_name_H-M   'P 1'
#
loop_
_entity.id
_entity.type
_entity.pdbx_description
1 polymer ?
#
loop_
_entity_poly.entity_id
_entity_poly.type
_entity_poly.pdbx_seq_one_letter_code
_entity_poly.pdbx_strand_id
1 'polypeptide(L)'
;LNELMENPSIIDEADCIGLPGGFSYGDAIAAGRIMANLMRETLYPKFVEALRRGVPMIAPCNGFQIAVQIGLLPGPSLGEDWSNEAPTPVAALAQNNSAKFIDKWVEFHVPSDTRCVWTKNLKLSENTAVIPIAHGEGRFVPKNDEVLQNLEETGRIACRYGAQDNP
;
A
#
# COMPACT_ATOMS: atom_id res chain seq x y z
N LEU A 1 -14.27 -9.14 -4.67
CA LEU A 1 -13.32 -8.95 -5.80
C LEU A 1 -13.93 -9.38 -7.12
N ASN A 2 -14.47 -10.60 -7.26
CA ASN A 2 -15.19 -11.02 -8.48
C ASN A 2 -16.33 -10.06 -8.86
N GLU A 3 -17.11 -9.59 -7.89
CA GLU A 3 -18.17 -8.59 -8.15
C GLU A 3 -17.63 -7.24 -8.66
N LEU A 4 -16.50 -6.76 -8.12
CA LEU A 4 -15.83 -5.56 -8.63
C LEU A 4 -15.25 -5.77 -10.03
N MET A 5 -14.78 -6.98 -10.32
CA MET A 5 -14.28 -7.38 -11.64
C MET A 5 -15.41 -7.43 -12.68
N GLU A 6 -16.58 -7.93 -12.29
CA GLU A 6 -17.78 -8.01 -13.13
C GLU A 6 -18.43 -6.63 -13.32
N ASN A 7 -18.39 -5.78 -12.30
CA ASN A 7 -18.91 -4.42 -12.35
C ASN A 7 -17.94 -3.39 -11.74
N PRO A 8 -16.90 -2.98 -12.50
CA PRO A 8 -15.92 -2.00 -12.01
C PRO A 8 -16.51 -0.60 -11.76
N SER A 9 -17.68 -0.29 -12.33
CA SER A 9 -18.34 1.02 -12.18
C SER A 9 -18.76 1.34 -10.75
N ILE A 10 -18.84 0.34 -9.86
CA ILE A 10 -19.07 0.55 -8.43
C ILE A 10 -18.00 1.49 -7.82
N ILE A 11 -16.79 1.53 -8.38
CA ILE A 11 -15.70 2.43 -7.95
C ILE A 11 -16.00 3.88 -8.33
N ASP A 12 -16.83 4.15 -9.33
CA ASP A 12 -17.10 5.49 -9.84
C ASP A 12 -17.84 6.37 -8.83
N GLU A 13 -18.62 5.74 -7.96
CA GLU A 13 -19.45 6.40 -6.93
C GLU A 13 -18.82 6.34 -5.52
N ALA A 14 -17.62 5.76 -5.39
CA ALA A 14 -17.00 5.57 -4.09
C ALA A 14 -16.43 6.89 -3.51
N ASP A 15 -16.82 7.23 -2.28
CA ASP A 15 -16.25 8.34 -1.51
C ASP A 15 -14.97 7.95 -0.75
N CYS A 16 -14.71 6.65 -0.57
CA CYS A 16 -13.52 6.10 0.08
C CYS A 16 -13.32 4.66 -0.39
N ILE A 17 -12.06 4.25 -0.60
CA ILE A 17 -11.74 2.91 -1.09
C ILE A 17 -10.79 2.21 -0.11
N GLY A 18 -11.22 1.06 0.41
CA GLY A 18 -10.42 0.20 1.26
C GLY A 18 -10.00 -1.08 0.54
N LEU A 19 -8.69 -1.35 0.47
CA LEU A 19 -8.15 -2.65 0.05
C LEU A 19 -7.84 -3.46 1.32
N PRO A 20 -8.69 -4.41 1.73
CA PRO A 20 -8.55 -5.05 3.04
C PRO A 20 -7.30 -5.93 3.13
N GLY A 21 -6.79 -6.08 4.36
CA GLY A 21 -5.77 -7.06 4.70
C GLY A 21 -6.34 -8.48 4.80
N GLY A 22 -5.47 -9.48 4.96
CA GLY A 22 -5.82 -10.90 5.10
C GLY A 22 -5.03 -11.80 4.15
N PHE A 23 -5.34 -13.10 4.13
CA PHE A 23 -4.75 -14.06 3.19
C PHE A 23 -5.61 -14.19 1.94
N SER A 24 -5.56 -13.19 1.06
CA SER A 24 -6.18 -13.31 -0.25
C SER A 24 -5.50 -14.48 -0.99
N TYR A 25 -6.23 -15.58 -1.17
CA TYR A 25 -5.89 -16.74 -2.01
C TYR A 25 -4.80 -17.71 -1.50
N GLY A 26 -4.44 -17.69 -0.22
CA GLY A 26 -3.64 -18.76 0.40
C GLY A 26 -2.32 -19.10 -0.30
N ASP A 27 -1.57 -18.08 -0.73
CA ASP A 27 -0.24 -18.18 -1.35
C ASP A 27 -0.14 -19.11 -2.58
N ALA A 28 -1.24 -19.32 -3.29
CA ALA A 28 -1.20 -19.98 -4.60
C ALA A 28 -0.62 -19.01 -5.65
N ILE A 29 0.71 -19.00 -5.79
CA ILE A 29 1.52 -18.11 -6.64
C ILE A 29 0.92 -17.90 -8.05
N ALA A 30 0.38 -18.96 -8.67
CA ALA A 30 -0.21 -18.87 -10.01
C ALA A 30 -1.55 -18.12 -10.04
N ALA A 31 -2.44 -18.39 -9.09
CA ALA A 31 -3.75 -17.73 -8.99
C ALA A 31 -3.58 -16.25 -8.60
N GLY A 32 -2.66 -15.96 -7.67
CA GLY A 32 -2.33 -14.59 -7.28
C GLY A 32 -1.79 -13.74 -8.43
N ARG A 33 -0.92 -14.30 -9.28
CA ARG A 33 -0.34 -13.58 -10.42
C ARG A 33 -1.36 -13.32 -11.55
N ILE A 34 -2.21 -14.30 -11.85
CA ILE A 34 -3.31 -14.12 -12.81
C ILE A 34 -4.28 -13.05 -12.30
N MET A 35 -4.63 -13.10 -11.01
CA MET A 35 -5.53 -12.12 -10.41
C MET A 35 -4.94 -10.71 -10.40
N ALA A 36 -3.65 -10.57 -10.07
CA ALA A 36 -2.97 -9.28 -10.12
C ALA A 36 -2.97 -8.69 -11.53
N ASN A 37 -2.71 -9.49 -12.57
CA ASN A 37 -2.78 -9.03 -13.96
C ASN A 37 -4.20 -8.62 -14.35
N LEU A 38 -5.20 -9.42 -13.98
CA LEU A 38 -6.60 -9.13 -14.25
C LEU A 38 -7.05 -7.81 -13.58
N MET A 39 -6.61 -7.57 -12.34
CA MET A 39 -6.85 -6.31 -11.63
C MET A 39 -6.13 -5.12 -12.28
N ARG A 40 -4.90 -5.32 -12.79
CA ARG A 40 -4.12 -4.30 -13.52
C ARG A 40 -4.81 -3.85 -14.80
N GLU A 41 -5.53 -4.74 -15.47
CA GLU A 41 -6.23 -4.41 -16.72
C GLU A 41 -7.59 -3.77 -16.48
N THR A 42 -8.33 -4.24 -15.47
CA THR A 42 -9.76 -3.87 -15.30
C THR A 42 -10.01 -2.86 -14.20
N LEU A 43 -9.35 -3.00 -13.04
CA LEU A 43 -9.61 -2.19 -11.85
C LEU A 43 -8.65 -1.01 -11.73
N TYR A 44 -7.41 -1.15 -12.20
CA TYR A 44 -6.43 -0.06 -12.15
C TYR A 44 -6.93 1.24 -12.79
N PRO A 45 -7.52 1.25 -14.00
CA PRO A 45 -8.05 2.49 -14.59
C PRO A 45 -9.13 3.14 -13.70
N LYS A 46 -9.98 2.34 -13.07
CA LYS A 46 -11.02 2.79 -12.14
C LYS A 46 -10.47 3.37 -10.84
N PHE A 47 -9.42 2.75 -10.29
CA PHE A 47 -8.72 3.32 -9.14
C PHE A 47 -8.05 4.65 -9.51
N VAL A 48 -7.44 4.75 -10.69
CA VAL A 48 -6.86 6.00 -11.18
C VAL A 48 -7.90 7.10 -11.36
N GLU A 49 -9.07 6.78 -11.92
CA GLU A 49 -10.21 7.72 -11.99
C GLU A 49 -10.62 8.21 -10.59
N ALA A 50 -10.74 7.30 -9.62
CA ALA A 50 -11.04 7.67 -8.23
C ALA A 50 -9.94 8.55 -7.60
N LEU A 51 -8.66 8.24 -7.83
CA LEU A 51 -7.52 9.04 -7.36
C LEU A 51 -7.53 10.45 -7.95
N ARG A 52 -7.85 10.60 -9.24
CA ARG A 52 -8.02 11.91 -9.89
C ARG A 52 -9.18 12.72 -9.33
N ARG A 53 -10.25 12.05 -8.88
CA ARG A 53 -11.35 12.69 -8.13
C ARG A 53 -10.98 13.06 -6.69
N GLY A 54 -9.81 12.63 -6.20
CA GLY A 54 -9.37 12.87 -4.83
C GLY A 54 -9.96 11.91 -3.80
N VAL A 55 -10.48 10.76 -4.24
CA VAL A 55 -11.03 9.74 -3.34
C VAL A 55 -9.90 9.15 -2.47
N PRO A 56 -9.98 9.25 -1.14
CA PRO A 56 -8.98 8.68 -0.26
C PRO A 56 -9.00 7.15 -0.32
N MET A 57 -7.80 6.56 -0.32
CA MET A 57 -7.62 5.10 -0.32
C MET A 57 -6.82 4.64 0.90
N ILE A 58 -7.16 3.46 1.42
CA ILE A 58 -6.41 2.81 2.51
C ILE A 58 -6.23 1.32 2.20
N ALA A 59 -5.01 0.82 2.43
CA ALA A 59 -4.62 -0.52 2.00
C ALA A 59 -3.75 -1.21 3.07
N PRO A 60 -4.31 -1.71 4.18
CA PRO A 60 -3.52 -2.37 5.23
C PRO A 60 -3.04 -3.78 4.84
N CYS A 61 -1.87 -4.18 5.34
CA CYS A 61 -1.31 -5.53 5.21
C CYS A 61 -1.29 -6.03 3.75
N ASN A 62 -2.06 -7.07 3.41
CA ASN A 62 -2.13 -7.60 2.04
C ASN A 62 -2.72 -6.61 1.04
N GLY A 63 -3.61 -5.71 1.46
CA GLY A 63 -4.06 -4.61 0.61
C GLY A 63 -2.90 -3.77 0.10
N PHE A 64 -1.89 -3.52 0.93
CA PHE A 64 -0.68 -2.79 0.54
C PHE A 64 0.12 -3.56 -0.51
N GLN A 65 0.27 -4.87 -0.33
CA GLN A 65 0.96 -5.76 -1.27
C GLN A 65 0.26 -5.72 -2.64
N ILE A 66 -1.07 -5.85 -2.66
CA ILE A 66 -1.89 -5.74 -3.87
C ILE A 66 -1.71 -4.38 -4.53
N ALA A 67 -1.80 -3.28 -3.76
CA ALA A 67 -1.63 -1.93 -4.27
C ALA A 67 -0.26 -1.72 -4.95
N VAL A 68 0.81 -2.27 -4.37
CA VAL A 68 2.15 -2.25 -5.01
C VAL A 68 2.17 -3.08 -6.29
N GLN A 69 1.65 -4.32 -6.26
CA GLN A 69 1.67 -5.22 -7.43
C GLN A 69 0.84 -4.70 -8.61
N ILE A 70 -0.29 -4.05 -8.33
CA ILE A 70 -1.13 -3.49 -9.40
C ILE A 70 -0.69 -2.09 -9.85
N GLY A 71 0.34 -1.50 -9.22
CA GLY A 71 0.94 -0.23 -9.64
C GLY A 71 0.29 1.02 -9.04
N LEU A 72 -0.53 0.89 -7.98
CA LEU A 72 -1.06 2.02 -7.20
C LEU A 72 -0.06 2.59 -6.20
N LEU A 73 0.99 1.85 -5.84
CA LEU A 73 2.04 2.33 -4.95
C LEU A 73 3.42 2.07 -5.57
N PRO A 74 4.37 3.02 -5.44
CA PRO A 74 4.29 4.31 -4.73
C PRO A 74 3.50 5.42 -5.46
N GLY A 75 2.95 5.12 -6.65
CA GLY A 75 2.31 6.11 -7.51
C GLY A 75 3.32 6.95 -8.31
N PRO A 76 2.83 7.89 -9.14
CA PRO A 76 3.68 8.76 -9.95
C PRO A 76 4.51 9.71 -9.08
N SER A 77 5.53 10.35 -9.67
CA SER A 77 6.31 11.37 -8.97
C SER A 77 5.44 12.57 -8.62
N LEU A 78 5.86 13.37 -7.64
CA LEU A 78 5.10 14.56 -7.30
C LEU A 78 4.96 15.50 -8.50
N GLY A 79 3.72 15.87 -8.82
CA GLY A 79 3.40 16.76 -9.94
C GLY A 79 3.16 16.05 -11.27
N GLU A 80 3.41 14.75 -11.34
CA GLU A 80 3.04 13.91 -12.49
C GLU A 80 1.60 13.40 -12.33
N ASP A 81 0.89 13.26 -13.45
CA ASP A 81 -0.43 12.62 -13.47
C ASP A 81 -0.30 11.08 -13.45
N TRP A 82 -1.37 10.41 -13.04
CA TRP A 82 -1.48 8.97 -13.14
C TRP A 82 -1.56 8.52 -14.61
N SER A 83 -0.88 7.44 -14.94
CA SER A 83 -1.08 6.73 -16.20
C SER A 83 -2.44 6.01 -16.17
N ASN A 84 -3.12 5.89 -17.32
CA ASN A 84 -4.29 5.01 -17.45
C ASN A 84 -3.88 3.53 -17.54
N GLU A 85 -2.63 3.26 -17.88
CA GLU A 85 -2.06 1.92 -17.95
C GLU A 85 -1.22 1.63 -16.70
N ALA A 86 -1.41 0.44 -16.12
CA ALA A 86 -0.71 0.05 -14.91
C ALA A 86 0.81 -0.04 -15.15
N PRO A 87 1.65 0.73 -14.43
CA PRO A 87 3.09 0.71 -14.61
C PRO A 87 3.69 -0.59 -14.08
N THR A 88 4.91 -0.92 -14.50
CA THR A 88 5.69 -1.99 -13.85
C THR A 88 5.95 -1.60 -12.39
N PRO A 89 5.68 -2.49 -11.41
CA PRO A 89 5.97 -2.19 -10.01
C PRO A 89 7.44 -1.84 -9.78
N VAL A 90 7.68 -0.78 -9.02
CA VAL A 90 9.03 -0.29 -8.65
C VAL A 90 9.36 -0.54 -7.17
N ALA A 91 8.51 -1.30 -6.49
CA ALA A 91 8.73 -1.77 -5.14
C ALA A 91 8.05 -3.14 -4.98
N ALA A 92 8.40 -3.85 -3.93
CA ALA A 92 7.76 -5.08 -3.52
C ALA A 92 7.78 -5.20 -2.00
N LEU A 93 6.95 -6.11 -1.48
CA LEU A 93 6.97 -6.52 -0.09
C LEU A 93 7.53 -7.93 -0.11
N ALA A 94 8.68 -8.11 0.51
CA ALA A 94 9.41 -9.36 0.53
C ALA A 94 9.29 -10.04 1.90
N GLN A 95 9.71 -11.31 1.95
CA GLN A 95 9.85 -12.04 3.20
C GLN A 95 10.64 -11.24 4.24
N ASN A 96 10.17 -11.31 5.48
CA ASN A 96 10.86 -10.76 6.64
C ASN A 96 12.29 -11.31 6.72
N ASN A 97 13.24 -10.51 7.22
CA ASN A 97 14.63 -10.93 7.34
C ASN A 97 14.79 -12.17 8.24
N SER A 98 13.91 -12.32 9.22
CA SER A 98 13.85 -13.48 10.11
C SER A 98 13.29 -14.75 9.46
N ALA A 99 12.75 -14.66 8.24
CA ALA A 99 12.00 -15.71 7.54
C ALA A 99 10.84 -16.30 8.36
N LYS A 100 10.27 -15.52 9.29
CA LYS A 100 9.16 -15.92 10.16
C LYS A 100 7.97 -14.98 10.01
N PHE A 101 6.79 -15.53 10.24
CA PHE A 101 5.59 -14.74 10.49
C PHE A 101 5.73 -14.02 11.84
N ILE A 102 5.36 -12.75 11.87
CA ILE A 102 5.47 -11.87 13.03
C ILE A 102 4.09 -11.35 13.36
N ASP A 103 3.66 -11.62 14.59
CA ASP A 103 2.41 -11.13 15.20
C ASP A 103 2.76 -10.45 16.53
N LYS A 104 2.83 -9.11 16.52
CA LYS A 104 3.15 -8.33 17.73
C LYS A 104 2.62 -6.91 17.62
N TRP A 105 2.53 -6.25 18.77
CA TRP A 105 2.40 -4.81 18.84
C TRP A 105 3.78 -4.18 18.67
N VAL A 106 3.87 -3.13 17.86
CA VAL A 106 5.10 -2.37 17.62
C VAL A 106 4.85 -0.90 17.82
N GLU A 107 5.87 -0.21 18.31
CA GLU A 107 5.90 1.24 18.26
C GLU A 107 6.08 1.72 16.81
N PHE A 108 5.44 2.84 16.51
CA PHE A 108 5.62 3.55 15.26
C PHE A 108 5.66 5.06 15.49
N HIS A 109 6.30 5.77 14.56
CA HIS A 109 6.26 7.22 14.50
C HIS A 109 5.82 7.69 13.12
N VAL A 110 5.21 8.87 13.09
CA VAL A 110 4.79 9.55 11.86
C VAL A 110 5.85 10.60 11.54
N PRO A 111 6.51 10.55 10.36
CA PRO A 111 7.44 11.59 9.93
C PRO A 111 6.78 12.98 9.92
N SER A 112 7.50 14.01 10.36
CA SER A 112 6.95 15.37 10.49
C SER A 112 6.56 16.02 9.16
N ASP A 113 7.19 15.60 8.08
CA ASP A 113 6.98 16.03 6.70
C ASP A 113 5.97 15.16 5.94
N THR A 114 5.34 14.19 6.62
CA THR A 114 4.40 13.28 5.95
C THR A 114 3.25 14.06 5.31
N ARG A 115 2.90 13.63 4.10
CA ARG A 115 1.77 14.15 3.33
C ARG A 115 0.52 13.29 3.42
N CYS A 116 0.60 12.18 4.16
CA CYS A 116 -0.50 11.23 4.28
C CYS A 116 -1.72 11.89 4.93
N VAL A 117 -2.86 11.85 4.25
CA VAL A 117 -4.12 12.45 4.74
C VAL A 117 -4.62 11.77 6.02
N TRP A 118 -4.34 10.48 6.19
CA TRP A 118 -4.78 9.68 7.32
C TRP A 118 -4.02 9.96 8.62
N THR A 119 -2.80 10.48 8.54
CA THR A 119 -1.96 10.82 9.71
C THR A 119 -1.97 12.32 10.03
N LYS A 120 -2.68 13.13 9.22
CA LYS A 120 -2.79 14.57 9.43
C LYS A 120 -3.40 14.87 10.79
N ASN A 121 -2.72 15.72 11.57
CA ASN A 121 -3.12 16.12 12.92
C ASN A 121 -3.23 14.96 13.93
N LEU A 122 -2.66 13.79 13.62
CA LEU A 122 -2.64 12.66 14.55
C LEU A 122 -1.75 13.01 15.75
N LYS A 123 -2.35 13.08 16.94
CA LYS A 123 -1.64 13.32 18.19
C LYS A 123 -1.34 11.99 18.87
N LEU A 124 -0.10 11.54 18.74
CA LEU A 124 0.38 10.31 19.36
C LEU A 124 0.96 10.60 20.75
N SER A 125 0.71 9.67 21.67
CA SER A 125 1.31 9.57 23.01
C SER A 125 1.99 8.21 23.12
N GLU A 126 2.75 7.95 24.18
CA GLU A 126 3.40 6.64 24.40
C GLU A 126 2.41 5.46 24.27
N ASN A 127 1.19 5.60 24.82
CA ASN A 127 0.17 4.55 24.76
C ASN A 127 -0.57 4.45 23.42
N THR A 128 -0.44 5.43 22.53
CA THR A 128 -1.15 5.46 21.24
C THR A 128 -0.21 5.40 20.04
N ALA A 129 1.10 5.47 20.25
CA ALA A 129 2.14 5.28 19.24
C ALA A 129 2.45 3.78 19.00
N VAL A 130 1.45 2.91 19.19
CA VAL A 130 1.57 1.46 18.99
C VAL A 130 0.52 0.95 18.02
N ILE A 131 0.90 0.00 17.15
CA ILE A 131 0.01 -0.61 16.16
C ILE A 131 0.26 -2.12 16.10
N PRO A 132 -0.78 -2.97 15.92
CA PRO A 132 -0.56 -4.38 15.73
C PRO A 132 -0.04 -4.66 14.30
N ILE A 133 0.94 -5.53 14.18
CA ILE A 133 1.42 -6.07 12.91
C ILE A 133 1.24 -7.58 12.88
N ALA A 134 0.90 -8.12 11.71
CA ALA A 134 0.72 -9.55 11.48
C ALA A 134 1.13 -9.89 10.03
N HIS A 135 2.40 -10.21 9.79
CA HIS A 135 2.91 -10.46 8.44
C HIS A 135 4.12 -11.41 8.39
N GLY A 136 4.21 -12.19 7.30
CA GLY A 136 5.43 -12.93 6.92
C GLY A 136 6.22 -12.24 5.79
N GLU A 137 5.55 -11.38 5.04
CA GLU A 137 6.08 -10.65 3.88
C GLU A 137 5.78 -9.15 3.99
N GLY A 138 6.30 -8.49 5.04
CA GLY A 138 6.07 -7.06 5.29
C GLY A 138 7.26 -6.17 4.95
N ARG A 139 8.37 -6.72 4.47
CA ARG A 139 9.60 -5.95 4.25
C ARG A 139 9.53 -5.20 2.93
N PHE A 140 9.45 -3.87 2.99
CA PHE A 140 9.48 -3.01 1.81
C PHE A 140 10.85 -3.06 1.13
N VAL A 141 10.85 -3.37 -0.17
CA VAL A 141 12.04 -3.44 -1.03
C VAL A 141 11.80 -2.55 -2.25
N PRO A 142 12.46 -1.39 -2.35
CA PRO A 142 12.42 -0.56 -3.54
C PRO A 142 13.24 -1.20 -4.68
N LYS A 143 12.96 -0.83 -5.92
CA LYS A 143 13.74 -1.27 -7.10
C LYS A 143 15.19 -0.79 -7.03
N ASN A 144 15.42 0.41 -6.52
CA ASN A 144 16.72 1.04 -6.33
C ASN A 144 16.63 2.11 -5.22
N ASP A 145 17.79 2.63 -4.80
CA ASP A 145 17.87 3.64 -3.73
C ASP A 145 17.14 4.94 -4.10
N GLU A 146 17.11 5.29 -5.39
CA GLU A 146 16.42 6.48 -5.90
C GLU A 146 14.92 6.47 -5.57
N VAL A 147 14.26 5.31 -5.66
CA VAL A 147 12.82 5.19 -5.29
C VAL A 147 12.61 5.51 -3.82
N LEU A 148 13.47 4.98 -2.94
CA LEU A 148 13.35 5.23 -1.49
C LEU A 148 13.68 6.69 -1.16
N GLN A 149 14.78 7.22 -1.71
CA GLN A 149 15.17 8.61 -1.55
C GLN A 149 14.06 9.55 -2.00
N ASN A 150 13.47 9.28 -3.17
CA ASN A 150 12.35 10.07 -3.68
C ASN A 150 11.12 9.98 -2.78
N LEU A 151 10.83 8.84 -2.13
CA LEU A 151 9.74 8.75 -1.14
C LEU A 151 10.01 9.57 0.12
N GLU A 152 11.26 9.57 0.59
CA GLU A 152 11.71 10.35 1.75
C GLU A 152 11.63 11.84 1.48
N GLU A 153 12.27 12.33 0.41
CA GLU A 153 12.35 13.76 0.07
C GLU A 153 10.99 14.38 -0.24
N THR A 154 10.01 13.57 -0.62
CA THR A 154 8.68 14.02 -1.00
C THR A 154 7.64 13.84 0.10
N GLY A 155 8.04 13.41 1.30
CA GLY A 155 7.15 13.23 2.45
C GLY A 155 6.08 12.14 2.23
N ARG A 156 6.36 11.14 1.39
CA ARG A 156 5.41 10.07 1.04
C ARG A 156 5.47 8.85 1.97
N ILE A 157 6.28 8.92 3.03
CA ILE A 157 6.30 7.91 4.09
C ILE A 157 5.26 8.28 5.15
N ALA A 158 4.27 7.40 5.34
CA ALA A 158 3.19 7.62 6.30
C ALA A 158 3.61 7.31 7.74
N CYS A 159 4.30 6.19 7.94
CA CYS A 159 4.76 5.71 9.25
C CYS A 159 6.13 5.05 9.11
N ARG A 160 6.90 5.04 10.21
CA ARG A 160 8.13 4.24 10.37
C ARG A 160 8.06 3.49 11.69
N TYR A 161 8.68 2.30 11.72
CA TYR A 161 8.87 1.56 12.97
C TYR A 161 9.63 2.40 14.00
N GLY A 162 9.32 2.20 15.28
CA GLY A 162 10.17 2.64 16.38
C GLY A 162 11.56 2.01 16.29
N ALA A 163 12.58 2.70 16.82
CA ALA A 163 13.98 2.33 16.65
C ALA A 163 14.31 0.90 17.13
N GLN A 164 13.58 0.39 18.12
CA GLN A 164 13.78 -0.94 18.71
C GLN A 164 12.80 -2.00 18.18
N ASP A 165 11.90 -1.63 17.27
CA ASP A 165 10.76 -2.45 16.91
C ASP A 165 10.74 -2.94 15.46
N ASN A 166 11.65 -2.44 14.63
CA ASN A 166 11.80 -2.84 13.23
C ASN A 166 12.22 -4.33 13.13
N PRO A 167 11.34 -5.22 12.63
CA PRO A 167 11.54 -6.67 12.69
C PRO A 167 12.46 -7.27 11.62
#